data_AF-A0A958R5S9-F1
#
_entry.id   AF-A0A958R5S9-F1
#
_cell.length_a   1.000
_cell.length_b   1.000
_cell.length_c   1.000
_cell.angle_alpha   90.00
_cell.angle_beta   90.00
_cell.angle_gamma   90.00
#
_symmetry.space_group_name_H-M   'P 1'
#
loop_
_entity.id
_entity.type
_entity.pdbx_description
1 polymer ?
#
loop_
_entity_poly.entity_id
_entity_poly.type
_entity_poly.pdbx_seq_one_letter_code
_entity_poly.pdbx_strand_id
1 'polypeptide(L)'
;GSVENYKYNFYIGFKKAASLYENLGVSVQYLPEYQQGFNQGAGEGREIGLKEGESFGSSRGLETGRREARNRFKSAVDNETNLDITLGHVPDGSDFPGLDTNLANPDFPVLLKGYNDEYYQNLRSDLDYNNEVDFDSSLSDEMYRSHDSLNDYYTWHDYKEELLNSYWRNENALRLFLSKRLIKSSSVDYNKVKANNQMIAKYKEITDPAQYKDAEKTKALYQSVFIRQYENTIDYKWNSQIYQKSNYHAQERGEYYFTKALKVFAYKLGYYNSYSRNYKQTSQVGYQKTIATAYTNSFNETVNYYSRNPVLENLDINIINQDQKDTFSPIDTIYPVLTHLVNVGKVTGKLTIKIKENSSIISNNQTLEFEIPGLKSLAQPQVLDALAQVSTAAEPDTKSEIIFQTNVGNQKVILKTLWNQTVKQVAQDSADRQKILVQYLSFHLGKEMENMKKLFKKNKYKSEPENTFAGKLVLVYQSLTPAERAILNNHQKSIVQGIGKRPTNFICIGCGKAEWDSAQKIFKQIGWSLPR
;
A
#
# COMPACT_ATOMS: atom_id res chain seq x y z
N GLY A 1 25.86 54.20 -2.14
CA GLY A 1 25.73 55.39 -3.00
C GLY A 1 24.81 55.06 -4.15
N SER A 2 25.36 54.79 -5.34
CA SER A 2 24.62 54.42 -6.55
C SER A 2 23.71 53.19 -6.35
N VAL A 3 24.24 52.11 -5.75
CA VAL A 3 23.46 50.89 -5.45
C VAL A 3 22.26 51.18 -4.57
N GLU A 4 22.45 51.98 -3.51
CA GLU A 4 21.38 52.33 -2.57
C GLU A 4 20.38 53.32 -3.14
N ASN A 5 20.84 54.21 -4.01
CA ASN A 5 19.96 55.05 -4.81
C ASN A 5 19.06 54.20 -5.71
N TYR A 6 19.60 53.18 -6.38
CA TYR A 6 18.82 52.25 -7.20
C TYR A 6 17.82 51.47 -6.35
N LYS A 7 18.25 50.81 -5.27
CA LYS A 7 17.36 50.02 -4.40
C LYS A 7 16.22 50.86 -3.82
N TYR A 8 16.53 52.05 -3.32
CA TYR A 8 15.52 52.98 -2.80
C TYR A 8 14.54 53.38 -3.89
N ASN A 9 15.02 53.84 -5.05
CA ASN A 9 14.14 54.26 -6.15
C ASN A 9 13.37 53.09 -6.77
N PHE A 10 13.93 51.88 -6.80
CA PHE A 10 13.22 50.65 -7.18
C PHE A 10 12.05 50.40 -6.24
N TYR A 11 12.26 50.44 -4.92
CA TYR A 11 11.19 50.34 -3.94
C TYR A 11 10.15 51.43 -4.11
N ILE A 12 10.56 52.69 -4.33
CA ILE A 12 9.62 53.80 -4.60
C ILE A 12 8.77 53.50 -5.83
N GLY A 13 9.35 53.00 -6.93
CA GLY A 13 8.59 52.62 -8.13
C GLY A 13 7.66 51.44 -7.90
N PHE A 14 8.17 50.38 -7.26
CA PHE A 14 7.37 49.21 -6.88
C PHE A 14 6.19 49.60 -5.99
N LYS A 15 6.44 50.45 -4.99
CA LYS A 15 5.42 51.01 -4.11
C LYS A 15 4.53 52.00 -4.83
N LYS A 16 4.99 52.77 -5.82
CA LYS A 16 4.11 53.63 -6.62
C LYS A 16 3.09 52.79 -7.39
N ALA A 17 3.53 51.71 -8.03
CA ALA A 17 2.64 50.75 -8.67
C ALA A 17 1.74 50.02 -7.65
N ALA A 18 2.25 49.73 -6.45
CA ALA A 18 1.49 49.08 -5.37
C ALA A 18 0.63 50.02 -4.50
N SER A 19 0.87 51.33 -4.44
CA SER A 19 0.15 52.33 -3.62
C SER A 19 -0.95 53.03 -4.41
N LEU A 20 -0.95 52.90 -5.74
CA LEU A 20 -2.18 52.94 -6.55
C LEU A 20 -3.29 52.02 -5.95
N TYR A 21 -2.91 51.01 -5.17
CA TYR A 21 -3.78 50.04 -4.47
C TYR A 21 -4.35 50.56 -3.14
N GLU A 22 -3.78 51.60 -2.51
CA GLU A 22 -4.17 52.02 -1.16
C GLU A 22 -4.65 53.49 -1.09
N ASN A 23 -4.02 54.43 -1.81
CA ASN A 23 -4.29 55.86 -1.66
C ASN A 23 -5.23 56.49 -2.71
N LEU A 24 -5.56 55.77 -3.80
CA LEU A 24 -6.45 56.28 -4.86
C LEU A 24 -7.88 55.71 -4.81
N GLY A 25 -8.19 54.82 -3.87
CA GLY A 25 -9.51 54.17 -3.78
C GLY A 25 -9.87 53.27 -4.98
N VAL A 26 -8.93 53.05 -5.90
CA VAL A 26 -9.10 52.14 -7.04
C VAL A 26 -8.55 50.78 -6.63
N SER A 27 -9.46 49.85 -6.34
CA SER A 27 -9.09 48.45 -6.17
C SER A 27 -8.31 47.98 -7.39
N VAL A 28 -7.17 47.34 -7.20
CA VAL A 28 -6.33 46.89 -8.32
C VAL A 28 -6.98 45.90 -9.27
N GLN A 29 -8.13 45.37 -8.88
CA GLN A 29 -9.12 44.72 -9.74
C GLN A 29 -9.46 45.54 -11.01
N TYR A 30 -9.28 46.85 -10.98
CA TYR A 30 -9.57 47.78 -12.07
C TYR A 30 -8.35 48.12 -12.95
N LEU A 31 -7.16 47.61 -12.64
CA LEU A 31 -5.99 47.81 -13.51
C LEU A 31 -6.15 46.98 -14.80
N PRO A 32 -5.86 47.55 -15.98
CA PRO A 32 -5.96 46.84 -17.26
C PRO A 32 -5.18 45.52 -17.27
N GLU A 33 -4.01 45.48 -16.66
CA GLU A 33 -3.15 44.30 -16.59
C GLU A 33 -3.73 43.21 -15.68
N TYR A 34 -4.38 43.62 -14.57
CA TYR A 34 -5.13 42.70 -13.72
C TYR A 34 -6.31 42.12 -14.49
N GLN A 35 -7.13 42.98 -15.11
CA GLN A 35 -8.30 42.53 -15.87
C GLN A 35 -7.92 41.64 -17.03
N GLN A 36 -6.86 41.98 -17.77
CA GLN A 36 -6.34 41.15 -18.86
C GLN A 36 -5.90 39.78 -18.34
N GLY A 37 -5.09 39.74 -17.28
CA GLY A 37 -4.66 38.49 -16.65
C GLY A 37 -5.84 37.65 -16.19
N PHE A 38 -6.71 38.26 -15.37
CA PHE A 38 -7.89 37.60 -14.81
C PHE A 38 -8.82 37.05 -15.88
N ASN A 39 -9.17 37.83 -16.91
CA ASN A 39 -10.07 37.39 -17.97
C ASN A 39 -9.46 36.25 -18.80
N GLN A 40 -8.15 36.33 -19.09
CA GLN A 40 -7.45 35.25 -19.78
C GLN A 40 -7.48 33.96 -18.95
N GLY A 41 -7.10 34.03 -17.67
CA GLY A 41 -7.12 32.87 -16.78
C GLY A 41 -8.52 32.32 -16.58
N ALA A 42 -9.52 33.19 -16.43
CA ALA A 42 -10.92 32.81 -16.29
C ALA A 42 -11.47 32.09 -17.52
N GLY A 43 -11.05 32.49 -18.73
CA GLY A 43 -11.40 31.83 -19.98
C GLY A 43 -10.85 30.40 -20.04
N GLU A 44 -9.54 30.25 -19.79
CA GLU A 44 -8.87 28.95 -19.81
C GLU A 44 -9.35 28.02 -18.69
N GLY A 45 -9.46 28.53 -17.46
CA GLY A 45 -9.96 27.79 -16.31
C GLY A 45 -11.40 27.31 -16.51
N ARG A 46 -12.24 28.10 -17.21
CA ARG A 46 -13.59 27.66 -17.60
C ARG A 46 -13.53 26.48 -18.57
N GLU A 47 -12.79 26.58 -19.66
CA GLU A 47 -12.74 25.53 -20.69
C GLU A 47 -12.24 24.20 -20.10
N ILE A 48 -11.14 24.24 -19.35
CA ILE A 48 -10.54 23.06 -18.75
C ILE A 48 -11.45 22.51 -17.64
N GLY A 49 -11.97 23.37 -16.75
CA GLY A 49 -12.86 22.98 -15.67
C GLY A 49 -14.13 22.29 -16.16
N LEU A 50 -14.73 22.78 -17.25
CA LEU A 50 -15.88 22.13 -17.90
C LEU A 50 -15.54 20.71 -18.36
N LYS A 51 -14.48 20.56 -19.15
CA LYS A 51 -14.05 19.29 -19.76
C LYS A 51 -13.64 18.25 -18.73
N GLU A 52 -12.78 18.64 -17.80
CA GLU A 52 -12.29 17.72 -16.76
C GLU A 52 -13.40 17.36 -15.79
N GLY A 53 -14.20 18.34 -15.36
CA GLY A 53 -15.33 18.08 -14.48
C GLY A 53 -16.28 17.04 -15.06
N GLU A 54 -16.74 17.22 -16.31
CA GLU A 54 -17.63 16.24 -16.96
C GLU A 54 -16.98 14.85 -17.07
N SER A 55 -15.70 14.77 -17.45
CA SER A 55 -14.98 13.50 -17.62
C SER A 55 -14.80 12.74 -16.31
N PHE A 56 -14.34 13.41 -15.25
CA PHE A 56 -14.16 12.80 -13.93
C PHE A 56 -15.50 12.42 -13.30
N GLY A 57 -16.50 13.30 -13.38
CA GLY A 57 -17.87 13.02 -12.96
C GLY A 57 -18.44 11.78 -13.64
N SER A 58 -18.34 11.72 -14.97
CA SER A 58 -18.79 10.59 -15.79
C SER A 58 -18.12 9.29 -15.36
N SER A 59 -16.80 9.31 -15.16
CA SER A 59 -16.03 8.14 -14.74
C SER A 59 -16.48 7.64 -13.36
N ARG A 60 -16.71 8.56 -12.42
CA ARG A 60 -17.20 8.23 -11.08
C ARG A 60 -18.62 7.66 -11.08
N GLY A 61 -19.49 8.20 -11.96
CA GLY A 61 -20.84 7.69 -12.17
C GLY A 61 -20.85 6.27 -12.75
N LEU A 62 -20.01 6.00 -13.75
CA LEU A 62 -19.84 4.65 -14.32
C LEU A 62 -19.41 3.63 -13.26
N GLU A 63 -18.39 3.97 -12.46
CA GLU A 63 -17.87 3.12 -11.40
C GLU A 63 -18.93 2.83 -10.33
N THR A 64 -19.59 3.89 -9.85
CA THR A 64 -20.59 3.78 -8.78
C THR A 64 -21.82 3.00 -9.25
N GLY A 65 -22.35 3.28 -10.44
CA GLY A 65 -23.47 2.54 -11.00
C GLY A 65 -23.19 1.04 -11.15
N ARG A 66 -21.99 0.67 -11.63
CA ARG A 66 -21.57 -0.75 -11.68
C ARG A 66 -21.49 -1.40 -10.30
N ARG A 67 -20.96 -0.69 -9.30
CA ARG A 67 -20.85 -1.19 -7.93
C ARG A 67 -22.23 -1.40 -7.31
N GLU A 68 -23.14 -0.45 -7.48
CA GLU A 68 -24.50 -0.55 -6.96
C GLU A 68 -25.30 -1.66 -7.64
N ALA A 69 -25.15 -1.83 -8.96
CA ALA A 69 -25.75 -2.95 -9.69
C ALA A 69 -25.27 -4.30 -9.15
N ARG A 70 -23.98 -4.44 -8.87
CA ARG A 70 -23.41 -5.64 -8.25
C ARG A 70 -23.97 -5.89 -6.84
N ASN A 71 -24.08 -4.86 -6.03
CA ASN A 71 -24.64 -4.98 -4.67
C ASN A 71 -26.12 -5.37 -4.70
N ARG A 72 -26.91 -4.77 -5.60
CA ARG A 72 -28.31 -5.14 -5.84
C ARG A 72 -28.43 -6.59 -6.26
N PHE A 73 -27.59 -7.01 -7.20
CA PHE A 73 -27.58 -8.39 -7.69
C PHE A 73 -27.21 -9.38 -6.59
N LYS A 74 -26.15 -9.11 -5.82
CA LYS A 74 -25.74 -9.95 -4.68
C LYS A 74 -26.87 -10.11 -3.66
N SER A 75 -27.55 -9.02 -3.33
CA SER A 75 -28.69 -9.05 -2.39
C SER A 75 -29.87 -9.88 -2.91
N ALA A 76 -30.03 -10.02 -4.23
CA ALA A 76 -31.04 -10.90 -4.81
C ALA A 76 -30.66 -12.37 -4.66
N VAL A 77 -29.38 -12.69 -4.86
CA VAL A 77 -28.83 -14.06 -4.80
C VAL A 77 -28.84 -14.61 -3.38
N ASP A 78 -28.55 -13.78 -2.38
CA ASP A 78 -28.51 -14.19 -0.98
C ASP A 78 -29.92 -14.47 -0.38
N ASN A 79 -31.01 -14.26 -1.13
CA ASN A 79 -32.38 -14.62 -0.73
C ASN A 79 -32.79 -15.98 -1.32
N GLU A 80 -32.46 -17.06 -0.61
CA GLU A 80 -32.60 -18.45 -1.06
C GLU A 80 -34.02 -18.86 -1.51
N THR A 81 -35.05 -18.14 -1.08
CA THR A 81 -36.44 -18.52 -1.34
C THR A 81 -37.03 -17.92 -2.62
N ASN A 82 -36.47 -16.82 -3.14
CA ASN A 82 -36.92 -16.17 -4.38
C ASN A 82 -35.82 -15.24 -4.93
N LEU A 83 -35.13 -15.66 -6.00
CA LEU A 83 -34.17 -14.82 -6.70
C LEU A 83 -34.89 -13.63 -7.37
N ASP A 84 -34.90 -12.48 -6.69
CA ASP A 84 -35.49 -11.25 -7.23
C ASP A 84 -34.51 -10.53 -8.17
N ILE A 85 -34.56 -10.91 -9.44
CA ILE A 85 -33.79 -10.31 -10.55
C ILE A 85 -34.43 -9.05 -11.15
N THR A 86 -35.32 -8.37 -10.43
CA THR A 86 -35.84 -7.08 -10.89
C THR A 86 -34.81 -5.97 -10.69
N LEU A 87 -34.79 -4.99 -11.59
CA LEU A 87 -33.80 -3.91 -11.59
C LEU A 87 -33.80 -3.07 -10.30
N GLY A 88 -34.95 -3.01 -9.60
CA GLY A 88 -35.13 -2.18 -8.40
C GLY A 88 -35.08 -0.69 -8.71
N HIS A 89 -34.77 0.11 -7.67
CA HIS A 89 -34.55 1.55 -7.82
C HIS A 89 -33.23 1.80 -8.57
N VAL A 90 -33.30 2.60 -9.64
CA VAL A 90 -32.12 3.01 -10.40
C VAL A 90 -31.61 4.33 -9.82
N PRO A 91 -30.34 4.41 -9.39
CA PRO A 91 -29.75 5.65 -8.90
C PRO A 91 -29.74 6.71 -10.01
N ASP A 92 -30.23 7.91 -9.70
CA ASP A 92 -30.22 9.07 -10.60
C ASP A 92 -29.04 10.02 -10.35
N GLY A 93 -28.33 9.82 -9.24
CA GLY A 93 -27.20 10.65 -8.81
C GLY A 93 -27.58 12.07 -8.36
N SER A 94 -28.85 12.28 -7.97
CA SER A 94 -29.33 13.55 -7.42
C SER A 94 -28.67 13.92 -6.09
N ASP A 95 -28.16 12.93 -5.35
CA ASP A 95 -27.47 13.05 -4.08
C ASP A 95 -25.98 13.40 -4.21
N PHE A 96 -25.41 13.35 -5.42
CA PHE A 96 -24.00 13.63 -5.64
C PHE A 96 -23.73 15.16 -5.71
N PRO A 97 -22.96 15.74 -4.77
CA PRO A 97 -22.78 17.20 -4.69
C PRO A 97 -21.74 17.77 -5.67
N GLY A 98 -21.17 16.94 -6.55
CA GLY A 98 -20.04 17.28 -7.38
C GLY A 98 -18.69 17.03 -6.71
N LEU A 99 -17.61 17.08 -7.49
CA LEU A 99 -16.24 16.91 -7.01
C LEU A 99 -15.62 18.26 -6.64
N ASP A 100 -14.90 18.29 -5.53
CA ASP A 100 -14.07 19.43 -5.16
C ASP A 100 -12.76 19.45 -5.96
N THR A 101 -12.15 20.62 -6.06
CA THR A 101 -10.89 20.82 -6.79
C THR A 101 -9.69 20.73 -5.86
N ASN A 102 -8.60 20.15 -6.36
CA ASN A 102 -7.31 20.11 -5.66
C ASN A 102 -6.39 21.26 -6.07
N LEU A 103 -6.93 22.35 -6.60
CA LEU A 103 -6.13 23.51 -6.98
C LEU A 103 -5.76 24.34 -5.76
N ALA A 104 -4.49 24.73 -5.67
CA ALA A 104 -4.03 25.67 -4.66
C ALA A 104 -4.52 27.09 -5.00
N ASN A 105 -5.01 27.81 -3.98
CA ASN A 105 -5.32 29.23 -4.12
C ASN A 105 -4.01 29.99 -4.41
N PRO A 106 -3.94 30.83 -5.46
CA PRO A 106 -2.75 31.61 -5.73
C PRO A 106 -2.40 32.55 -4.57
N ASP A 107 -1.11 32.67 -4.30
CA ASP A 107 -0.54 33.53 -3.26
C ASP A 107 0.45 34.53 -3.89
N PHE A 108 0.18 35.82 -3.75
CA PHE A 108 0.93 36.89 -4.39
C PHE A 108 2.39 36.97 -3.89
N PRO A 109 2.65 37.03 -2.57
CA PRO A 109 3.97 36.79 -1.96
C PRO A 109 4.78 35.64 -2.56
N VAL A 110 4.16 34.47 -2.77
CA VAL A 110 4.85 33.30 -3.33
C VAL A 110 5.24 33.52 -4.79
N LEU A 111 4.39 34.20 -5.57
CA LEU A 111 4.70 34.54 -6.97
C LEU A 111 5.85 35.55 -7.08
N LEU A 112 5.91 36.54 -6.18
CA LEU A 112 7.00 37.52 -6.15
C LEU A 112 8.37 36.84 -5.95
N LYS A 113 8.44 35.81 -5.09
CA LYS A 113 9.68 35.05 -4.89
C LYS A 113 10.22 34.44 -6.17
N GLY A 114 9.36 34.04 -7.10
CA GLY A 114 9.74 33.50 -8.40
C GLY A 114 10.47 34.47 -9.32
N TYR A 115 10.41 35.77 -9.04
CA TYR A 115 11.09 36.82 -9.82
C TYR A 115 12.36 37.36 -9.14
N ASN A 116 12.73 36.84 -7.96
CA ASN A 116 13.89 37.33 -7.21
C ASN A 116 15.20 37.18 -8.01
N ASP A 117 15.41 36.03 -8.66
CA ASP A 117 16.65 35.79 -9.42
C ASP A 117 16.77 36.75 -10.61
N GLU A 118 15.66 37.00 -11.31
CA GLU A 118 15.58 37.97 -12.42
C GLU A 118 15.87 39.39 -11.90
N TYR A 119 15.31 39.76 -10.74
CA TYR A 119 15.58 41.03 -10.08
C TYR A 119 17.06 41.19 -9.74
N TYR A 120 17.68 40.20 -9.09
CA TYR A 120 19.09 40.23 -8.70
C TYR A 120 20.04 40.29 -9.89
N GLN A 121 19.73 39.57 -10.98
CA GLN A 121 20.53 39.61 -12.21
C GLN A 121 20.49 41.02 -12.82
N ASN A 122 19.31 41.62 -12.93
CA ASN A 122 19.14 42.96 -13.47
C ASN A 122 19.80 44.04 -12.59
N LEU A 123 19.69 43.93 -11.26
CA LEU A 123 20.38 44.83 -10.33
C LEU A 123 21.91 44.80 -10.55
N ARG A 124 22.48 43.63 -10.83
CA ARG A 124 23.92 43.45 -11.04
C ARG A 124 24.40 43.94 -12.39
N SER A 125 23.62 43.73 -13.44
CA SER A 125 23.97 44.17 -14.80
C SER A 125 23.84 45.67 -14.96
N ASP A 126 22.77 46.28 -14.43
CA ASP A 126 22.45 47.70 -14.67
C ASP A 126 23.42 48.65 -13.95
N LEU A 127 24.01 48.21 -12.84
CA LEU A 127 24.88 49.05 -12.00
C LEU A 127 26.38 48.81 -12.22
N ASP A 128 26.76 47.99 -13.21
CA ASP A 128 28.13 47.48 -13.36
C ASP A 128 28.75 47.15 -11.98
N TYR A 129 27.97 46.38 -11.21
CA TYR A 129 28.08 46.31 -9.75
C TYR A 129 29.48 45.91 -9.28
N ASN A 130 30.17 45.06 -10.06
CA ASN A 130 31.51 44.60 -9.75
C ASN A 130 32.61 45.66 -10.00
N ASN A 131 32.35 46.63 -10.88
CA ASN A 131 33.30 47.69 -11.23
C ASN A 131 33.10 48.96 -10.38
N GLU A 132 31.87 49.30 -10.01
CA GLU A 132 31.58 50.49 -9.18
C GLU A 132 31.85 50.30 -7.68
N VAL A 133 31.96 49.05 -7.22
CA VAL A 133 32.10 48.74 -5.81
C VAL A 133 33.57 48.51 -5.44
N ASP A 134 34.14 49.44 -4.67
CA ASP A 134 35.52 49.38 -4.14
C ASP A 134 35.65 48.46 -2.91
N PHE A 135 34.69 47.57 -2.61
CA PHE A 135 34.76 46.66 -1.45
C PHE A 135 35.39 45.30 -1.79
N ASP A 136 35.91 44.64 -0.76
CA ASP A 136 36.32 43.24 -0.85
C ASP A 136 35.16 42.38 -1.38
N SER A 137 35.45 41.49 -2.34
CA SER A 137 34.43 40.70 -3.05
C SER A 137 33.63 39.76 -2.13
N SER A 138 34.21 39.33 -1.00
CA SER A 138 33.49 38.53 -0.01
C SER A 138 32.43 39.34 0.73
N LEU A 139 32.70 40.62 0.98
CA LEU A 139 31.81 41.55 1.66
C LEU A 139 30.68 42.01 0.71
N SER A 140 31.00 42.23 -0.57
CA SER A 140 30.00 42.65 -1.56
C SER A 140 28.96 41.57 -1.89
N ASP A 141 29.32 40.28 -1.80
CA ASP A 141 28.37 39.18 -1.95
C ASP A 141 27.55 38.96 -0.66
N GLU A 142 28.17 39.02 0.53
CA GLU A 142 27.49 38.83 1.82
C GLU A 142 26.49 39.94 2.15
N MET A 143 26.78 41.18 1.75
CA MET A 143 25.94 42.34 2.05
C MET A 143 24.79 42.55 1.06
N TYR A 144 24.85 41.94 -0.13
CA TYR A 144 23.94 42.28 -1.23
C TYR A 144 23.29 41.08 -1.94
N ARG A 145 23.66 39.82 -1.61
CA ARG A 145 22.95 38.62 -2.13
C ARG A 145 21.90 38.03 -1.19
N SER A 146 22.00 38.22 0.12
CA SER A 146 21.36 37.32 1.10
C SER A 146 20.12 37.85 1.81
N HIS A 147 19.66 39.09 1.54
CA HIS A 147 18.65 39.72 2.41
C HIS A 147 17.49 40.45 1.70
N ASP A 148 17.47 40.61 0.38
CA ASP A 148 16.46 41.45 -0.30
C ASP A 148 15.59 40.66 -1.29
N SER A 149 14.43 40.17 -0.88
CA SER A 149 13.45 39.58 -1.81
C SER A 149 12.44 40.62 -2.29
N LEU A 150 11.89 40.44 -3.50
CA LEU A 150 10.72 41.18 -4.00
C LEU A 150 9.53 41.11 -3.03
N ASN A 151 9.44 40.03 -2.26
CA ASN A 151 8.46 39.90 -1.20
C ASN A 151 8.71 40.87 -0.02
N ASP A 152 9.97 41.16 0.32
CA ASP A 152 10.30 42.08 1.42
C ASP A 152 9.85 43.49 1.06
N TYR A 153 10.09 43.93 -0.18
CA TYR A 153 9.58 45.22 -0.70
C TYR A 153 8.05 45.33 -0.62
N TYR A 154 7.31 44.23 -0.77
CA TYR A 154 5.85 44.23 -0.61
C TYR A 154 5.42 44.44 0.85
N THR A 155 6.21 43.95 1.82
CA THR A 155 5.93 44.05 3.26
C THR A 155 6.47 45.32 3.94
N TRP A 156 7.29 46.12 3.26
CA TRP A 156 7.83 47.37 3.82
C TRP A 156 6.75 48.45 3.93
N HIS A 157 6.13 48.56 5.11
CA HIS A 157 5.03 49.48 5.37
C HIS A 157 5.48 50.92 5.69
N ASP A 158 6.61 51.12 6.37
CA ASP A 158 7.13 52.45 6.71
C ASP A 158 8.44 52.76 5.96
N TYR A 159 8.47 53.89 5.26
CA TYR A 159 9.54 54.38 4.37
C TYR A 159 10.93 54.59 5.03
N LYS A 160 11.13 54.12 6.25
CA LYS A 160 12.27 54.43 7.11
C LYS A 160 12.57 53.22 7.98
N GLU A 161 13.66 52.50 7.71
CA GLU A 161 14.82 52.41 8.62
C GLU A 161 15.75 51.20 8.50
N GLU A 162 15.43 50.10 7.82
CA GLU A 162 16.21 48.86 8.07
C GLU A 162 17.13 48.36 6.95
N LEU A 163 17.17 48.98 5.78
CA LEU A 163 18.01 48.45 4.69
C LEU A 163 19.52 48.58 4.95
N LEU A 164 19.99 49.59 5.72
CA LEU A 164 21.43 49.92 5.83
C LEU A 164 21.95 50.40 7.19
N ASN A 165 21.10 50.57 8.20
CA ASN A 165 21.50 51.39 9.34
C ASN A 165 22.60 50.76 10.23
N SER A 166 22.81 49.44 10.23
CA SER A 166 23.76 48.79 11.16
C SER A 166 25.07 48.31 10.53
N TYR A 167 25.07 47.87 9.26
CA TYR A 167 26.27 47.28 8.66
C TYR A 167 27.36 48.31 8.32
N TRP A 168 26.96 49.54 7.98
CA TRP A 168 27.87 50.60 7.53
C TRP A 168 28.14 51.66 8.57
N ARG A 169 27.51 51.63 9.75
CA ARG A 169 27.63 52.71 10.75
C ARG A 169 28.42 52.26 11.97
N ASN A 170 28.73 53.21 12.86
CA ASN A 170 29.30 52.94 14.18
C ASN A 170 30.60 52.09 14.13
N GLU A 171 30.78 51.23 15.14
CA GLU A 171 31.97 50.41 15.35
C GLU A 171 32.22 49.38 14.24
N ASN A 172 31.17 48.97 13.50
CA ASN A 172 31.32 48.06 12.36
C ASN A 172 32.12 48.69 11.23
N ALA A 173 31.88 49.98 10.92
CA ALA A 173 32.64 50.70 9.90
C ALA A 173 34.13 50.77 10.26
N LEU A 174 34.42 51.05 11.53
CA LEU A 174 35.79 51.05 12.04
C LEU A 174 36.43 49.66 11.96
N ARG A 175 35.71 48.61 12.32
CA ARG A 175 36.20 47.22 12.22
C ARG A 175 36.57 46.87 10.78
N LEU A 176 35.71 47.19 9.82
CA LEU A 176 35.95 46.97 8.39
C LEU A 176 37.14 47.77 7.86
N PHE A 177 37.30 49.01 8.34
CA PHE A 177 38.46 49.85 8.04
C PHE A 177 39.74 49.21 8.54
N LEU A 178 39.83 48.86 9.83
CA LEU A 178 41.02 48.27 10.45
C LEU A 178 41.38 46.91 9.86
N SER A 179 40.39 46.14 9.43
CA SER A 179 40.60 44.84 8.77
C SER A 179 40.97 44.96 7.28
N LYS A 180 41.15 46.18 6.75
CA LYS A 180 41.41 46.43 5.32
C LYS A 180 40.30 45.91 4.38
N ARG A 181 39.07 45.78 4.88
CA ARG A 181 37.92 45.29 4.10
C ARG A 181 37.04 46.43 3.58
N LEU A 182 37.19 47.64 4.13
CA LEU A 182 36.46 48.83 3.68
C LEU A 182 36.92 49.32 2.29
N ILE A 183 38.16 49.01 1.87
CA ILE A 183 38.70 49.31 0.54
C ILE A 183 39.37 48.05 0.00
N LYS A 184 38.96 47.60 -1.19
CA LYS A 184 39.49 46.42 -1.87
C LYS A 184 40.97 46.62 -2.16
N SER A 185 41.76 45.59 -1.85
CA SER A 185 43.21 45.59 -2.11
C SER A 185 43.54 45.73 -3.61
N SER A 186 42.62 45.30 -4.47
CA SER A 186 42.68 45.39 -5.93
C SER A 186 42.08 46.68 -6.51
N SER A 187 41.83 47.71 -5.70
CA SER A 187 41.24 48.96 -6.20
C SER A 187 42.20 49.60 -7.21
N VAL A 188 41.66 50.07 -8.33
CA VAL A 188 42.44 50.73 -9.39
C VAL A 188 43.09 52.04 -8.92
N ASP A 189 42.60 52.60 -7.81
CA ASP A 189 43.16 53.77 -7.17
C ASP A 189 44.19 53.38 -6.09
N TYR A 190 45.42 53.11 -6.54
CA TYR A 190 46.54 52.74 -5.68
C TYR A 190 46.79 53.74 -4.54
N ASN A 191 46.52 55.03 -4.78
CA ASN A 191 46.73 56.08 -3.78
C ASN A 191 45.74 55.95 -2.62
N LYS A 192 44.48 55.58 -2.87
CA LYS A 192 43.51 55.27 -1.80
C LYS A 192 43.94 54.08 -0.96
N VAL A 193 44.39 52.99 -1.61
CA VAL A 193 44.85 51.78 -0.92
C VAL A 193 46.07 52.11 -0.04
N LYS A 194 47.02 52.89 -0.56
CA LYS A 194 48.21 53.33 0.16
C LYS A 194 47.84 54.21 1.36
N ALA A 195 47.00 55.22 1.18
CA ALA A 195 46.55 56.10 2.27
C ALA A 195 45.83 55.32 3.37
N ASN A 196 44.93 54.40 2.99
CA ASN A 196 44.23 53.53 3.92
C ASN A 196 45.19 52.70 4.78
N ASN A 197 46.17 52.04 4.13
CA ASN A 197 47.18 51.25 4.82
C ASN A 197 48.04 52.10 5.76
N GLN A 198 48.39 53.33 5.36
CA GLN A 198 49.15 54.26 6.20
C GLN A 198 48.34 54.70 7.43
N MET A 199 47.04 55.00 7.28
CA MET A 199 46.19 55.37 8.41
C MET A 199 46.00 54.20 9.39
N ILE A 200 45.84 52.97 8.88
CA ILE A 200 45.76 51.76 9.73
C ILE A 200 47.08 51.51 10.44
N ALA A 201 48.22 51.66 9.75
CA ALA A 201 49.53 51.53 10.38
C ALA A 201 49.73 52.59 11.48
N LYS A 202 49.32 53.84 11.22
CA LYS A 202 49.42 54.91 12.22
C LYS A 202 48.50 54.67 13.41
N TYR A 203 47.28 54.17 13.18
CA TYR A 203 46.38 53.75 14.25
C TYR A 203 47.04 52.68 15.14
N LYS A 204 47.63 51.64 14.54
CA LYS A 204 48.33 50.58 15.30
C LYS A 204 49.51 51.13 16.09
N GLU A 205 50.27 52.05 15.52
CA GLU A 205 51.41 52.69 16.18
C GLU A 205 50.96 53.49 17.41
N ILE A 206 50.00 54.42 17.25
CA ILE A 206 49.59 55.34 18.33
C ILE A 206 48.72 54.67 19.41
N THR A 207 48.25 53.45 19.15
CA THR A 207 47.45 52.65 20.09
C THR A 207 48.22 51.47 20.68
N ASP A 208 49.54 51.38 20.44
CA ASP A 208 50.38 50.37 21.07
C ASP A 208 50.73 50.78 22.52
N PRO A 209 50.21 50.07 23.54
CA PRO A 209 50.48 50.39 24.94
C PRO A 209 51.94 50.16 25.35
N ALA A 210 52.71 49.39 24.58
CA ALA A 210 54.14 49.21 24.81
C ALA A 210 54.95 50.44 24.39
N GLN A 211 54.42 51.25 23.45
CA GLN A 211 55.10 52.42 22.90
C GLN A 211 54.58 53.74 23.49
N TYR A 212 53.29 53.81 23.86
CA TYR A 212 52.65 55.05 24.31
C TYR A 212 51.84 54.86 25.61
N LYS A 213 52.12 55.66 26.64
CA LYS A 213 51.45 55.59 27.96
C LYS A 213 49.96 55.95 27.93
N ASP A 214 49.53 56.78 26.97
CA ASP A 214 48.12 57.16 26.78
C ASP A 214 47.44 56.39 25.63
N ALA A 215 47.93 55.20 25.27
CA ALA A 215 47.44 54.41 24.14
C ALA A 215 45.92 54.14 24.18
N GLU A 216 45.35 53.74 25.34
CA GLU A 216 43.91 53.46 25.44
C GLU A 216 43.04 54.73 25.32
N LYS A 217 43.49 55.88 25.85
CA LYS A 217 42.79 57.16 25.65
C LYS A 217 42.85 57.59 24.18
N THR A 218 44.02 57.42 23.55
CA THR A 218 44.24 57.72 22.13
C THR A 218 43.37 56.84 21.24
N LYS A 219 43.23 55.56 21.58
CA LYS A 219 42.34 54.61 20.91
C LYS A 219 40.89 55.06 21.00
N ALA A 220 40.36 55.34 22.19
CA ALA A 220 38.99 55.82 22.37
C ALA A 220 38.73 57.13 21.60
N LEU A 221 39.69 58.08 21.64
CA LEU A 221 39.59 59.32 20.89
C LEU A 221 39.57 59.08 19.38
N TYR A 222 40.49 58.25 18.85
CA TYR A 222 40.52 57.91 17.43
C TYR A 222 39.22 57.25 16.98
N GLN A 223 38.71 56.29 17.77
CA GLN A 223 37.43 55.61 17.50
C GLN A 223 36.28 56.61 17.39
N SER A 224 36.13 57.50 18.38
CA SER A 224 35.06 58.50 18.39
C SER A 224 35.16 59.47 17.19
N VAL A 225 36.37 59.91 16.85
CA VAL A 225 36.61 60.84 15.73
C VAL A 225 36.36 60.15 14.40
N PHE A 226 36.84 58.91 14.24
CA PHE A 226 36.61 58.12 13.04
C PHE A 226 35.12 57.92 12.80
N ILE A 227 34.38 57.41 13.80
CA ILE A 227 32.94 57.12 13.67
C ILE A 227 32.20 58.40 13.30
N ARG A 228 32.40 59.50 14.04
CA ARG A 228 31.73 60.78 13.78
C ARG A 228 32.00 61.31 12.37
N GLN A 229 33.26 61.28 11.93
CA GLN A 229 33.63 61.77 10.58
C GLN A 229 33.06 60.87 9.48
N TYR A 230 33.11 59.56 9.70
CA TYR A 230 32.56 58.56 8.79
C TYR A 230 31.04 58.75 8.64
N GLU A 231 30.31 58.81 9.75
CA GLU A 231 28.85 58.96 9.75
C GLU A 231 28.40 60.27 9.13
N ASN A 232 29.01 61.41 9.49
CA ASN A 232 28.72 62.69 8.86
C ASN A 232 28.91 62.64 7.34
N THR A 233 29.97 61.96 6.87
CA THR A 233 30.24 61.80 5.44
C THR A 233 29.21 60.90 4.78
N ILE A 234 28.82 59.80 5.44
CA ILE A 234 27.80 58.88 4.92
C ILE A 234 26.44 59.55 4.87
N ASP A 235 26.01 60.27 5.90
CA ASP A 235 24.72 60.98 5.92
C ASP A 235 24.64 62.06 4.85
N TYR A 236 25.71 62.83 4.68
CA TYR A 236 25.80 63.83 3.61
C TYR A 236 25.71 63.17 2.22
N LYS A 237 26.46 62.07 2.00
CA LYS A 237 26.40 61.32 0.72
C LYS A 237 25.05 60.65 0.52
N TRP A 238 24.42 60.15 1.58
CA TRP A 238 23.11 59.52 1.53
C TRP A 238 22.06 60.54 1.08
N ASN A 239 21.99 61.68 1.75
CA ASN A 239 21.05 62.75 1.41
C ASN A 239 21.27 63.26 -0.02
N SER A 240 22.52 63.50 -0.42
CA SER A 240 22.84 64.05 -1.74
C SER A 240 22.71 63.05 -2.90
N GLN A 241 22.93 61.75 -2.67
CA GLN A 241 22.86 60.75 -3.74
C GLN A 241 21.54 60.00 -3.80
N ILE A 242 20.76 59.93 -2.72
CA ILE A 242 19.58 59.07 -2.66
C ILE A 242 18.30 59.91 -2.60
N TYR A 243 18.22 60.85 -1.65
CA TYR A 243 17.02 61.67 -1.51
C TYR A 243 16.95 62.83 -2.51
N GLN A 244 18.10 63.43 -2.87
CA GLN A 244 18.14 64.57 -3.79
C GLN A 244 18.25 64.17 -5.28
N LYS A 245 18.55 62.91 -5.58
CA LYS A 245 18.70 62.42 -6.96
C LYS A 245 17.73 61.27 -7.23
N SER A 246 16.67 61.57 -7.97
CA SER A 246 15.77 60.52 -8.47
C SER A 246 16.47 59.62 -9.49
N ASN A 247 16.19 58.33 -9.43
CA ASN A 247 16.60 57.36 -10.45
C ASN A 247 15.35 56.77 -11.12
N TYR A 248 14.93 57.44 -12.19
CA TYR A 248 13.69 57.09 -12.90
C TYR A 248 13.74 55.70 -13.51
N HIS A 249 14.90 55.25 -14.02
CA HIS A 249 15.06 53.90 -14.53
C HIS A 249 14.79 52.85 -13.43
N ALA A 250 15.35 53.05 -12.22
CA ALA A 250 15.10 52.13 -11.11
C ALA A 250 13.61 52.11 -10.72
N GLN A 251 12.96 53.30 -10.72
CA GLN A 251 11.52 53.40 -10.46
C GLN A 251 10.70 52.63 -11.52
N GLU A 252 10.95 52.84 -12.81
CA GLU A 252 10.27 52.14 -13.90
C GLU A 252 10.44 50.61 -13.81
N ARG A 253 11.61 50.13 -13.39
CA ARG A 253 11.85 48.71 -13.14
C ARG A 253 11.02 48.19 -11.96
N GLY A 254 10.93 48.93 -10.87
CA GLY A 254 10.06 48.60 -9.74
C GLY A 254 8.60 48.48 -10.16
N GLU A 255 8.10 49.45 -10.94
CA GLU A 255 6.74 49.47 -11.49
C GLU A 255 6.48 48.25 -12.41
N TYR A 256 7.45 47.94 -13.27
CA TYR A 256 7.40 46.80 -14.18
C TYR A 256 7.23 45.46 -13.43
N TYR A 257 8.04 45.18 -12.42
CA TYR A 257 8.00 43.89 -11.70
C TYR A 257 6.70 43.70 -10.93
N PHE A 258 6.19 44.77 -10.29
CA PHE A 258 4.90 44.71 -9.62
C PHE A 258 3.79 44.38 -10.63
N THR A 259 3.74 45.11 -11.75
CA THR A 259 2.72 44.93 -12.80
C THR A 259 2.78 43.53 -13.43
N LYS A 260 4.00 43.01 -13.68
CA LYS A 260 4.24 41.66 -14.19
C LYS A 260 3.71 40.59 -13.24
N ALA A 261 4.09 40.68 -11.96
CA ALA A 261 3.64 39.73 -10.93
C ALA A 261 2.11 39.80 -10.75
N LEU A 262 1.54 41.00 -10.78
CA LEU A 262 0.12 41.24 -10.63
C LEU A 262 -0.69 40.58 -11.75
N LYS A 263 -0.27 40.75 -13.00
CA LYS A 263 -0.93 40.12 -14.15
C LYS A 263 -0.95 38.60 -14.04
N VAL A 264 0.18 37.99 -13.62
CA VAL A 264 0.29 36.54 -13.45
C VAL A 264 -0.57 36.04 -12.27
N PHE A 265 -0.58 36.78 -11.17
CA PHE A 265 -1.47 36.48 -10.04
C PHE A 265 -2.94 36.55 -10.45
N ALA A 266 -3.34 37.62 -11.12
CA ALA A 266 -4.70 37.81 -11.61
C ALA A 266 -5.11 36.67 -12.54
N TYR A 267 -4.22 36.25 -13.46
CA TYR A 267 -4.42 35.07 -14.29
C TYR A 267 -4.65 33.81 -13.47
N LYS A 268 -3.78 33.49 -12.51
CA LYS A 268 -3.93 32.28 -11.68
C LYS A 268 -5.22 32.32 -10.85
N LEU A 269 -5.62 33.50 -10.38
CA LEU A 269 -6.85 33.69 -9.60
C LEU A 269 -8.09 33.53 -10.48
N GLY A 270 -8.10 34.14 -11.67
CA GLY A 270 -9.16 33.96 -12.66
C GLY A 270 -9.31 32.49 -13.06
N TYR A 271 -8.18 31.81 -13.32
CA TYR A 271 -8.14 30.38 -13.59
C TYR A 271 -8.75 29.57 -12.45
N TYR A 272 -8.25 29.76 -11.22
CA TYR A 272 -8.71 29.03 -10.04
C TYR A 272 -10.22 29.20 -9.81
N ASN A 273 -10.72 30.44 -9.88
CA ASN A 273 -12.13 30.75 -9.64
C ASN A 273 -13.03 30.13 -10.71
N SER A 274 -12.69 30.30 -11.99
CA SER A 274 -13.48 29.74 -13.08
C SER A 274 -13.40 28.21 -13.12
N TYR A 275 -12.21 27.64 -12.95
CA TYR A 275 -12.04 26.19 -12.92
C TYR A 275 -12.87 25.58 -11.79
N SER A 276 -12.70 26.06 -10.56
CA SER A 276 -13.36 25.46 -9.39
C SER A 276 -14.87 25.54 -9.45
N ARG A 277 -15.41 26.66 -9.94
CA ARG A 277 -16.85 26.81 -10.15
C ARG A 277 -17.39 25.84 -11.19
N ASN A 278 -16.75 25.73 -12.35
CA ASN A 278 -17.25 24.92 -13.46
C ASN A 278 -17.02 23.43 -13.21
N TYR A 279 -15.86 23.03 -12.69
CA TYR A 279 -15.49 21.64 -12.42
C TYR A 279 -16.48 20.94 -11.49
N LYS A 280 -16.84 21.59 -10.38
CA LYS A 280 -17.78 21.02 -9.41
C LYS A 280 -19.16 20.79 -10.03
N GLN A 281 -19.67 21.80 -10.75
CA GLN A 281 -20.97 21.71 -11.39
C GLN A 281 -20.99 20.67 -12.53
N THR A 282 -19.99 20.65 -13.42
CA THR A 282 -19.99 19.71 -14.54
C THR A 282 -19.63 18.29 -14.13
N SER A 283 -18.88 18.09 -13.04
CA SER A 283 -18.70 16.76 -12.46
C SER A 283 -19.99 16.18 -11.91
N GLN A 284 -20.85 17.00 -11.31
CA GLN A 284 -22.20 16.56 -10.95
C GLN A 284 -23.01 16.14 -12.17
N VAL A 285 -23.04 16.96 -13.23
CA VAL A 285 -23.76 16.64 -14.48
C VAL A 285 -23.22 15.38 -15.14
N GLY A 286 -21.90 15.24 -15.25
CA GLY A 286 -21.25 14.05 -15.82
C GLY A 286 -21.60 12.79 -15.05
N TYR A 287 -21.60 12.85 -13.72
CA TYR A 287 -21.99 11.73 -12.86
C TYR A 287 -23.45 11.32 -13.09
N GLN A 288 -24.39 12.27 -13.04
CA GLN A 288 -25.82 12.03 -13.25
C GLN A 288 -26.11 11.43 -14.62
N LYS A 289 -25.38 11.86 -15.65
CA LYS A 289 -25.52 11.36 -17.03
C LYS A 289 -25.13 9.89 -17.18
N THR A 290 -24.20 9.37 -16.37
CA THR A 290 -23.65 8.02 -16.57
C THR A 290 -24.11 6.98 -15.55
N ILE A 291 -24.43 7.36 -14.31
CA ILE A 291 -24.69 6.41 -13.23
C ILE A 291 -25.87 5.46 -13.53
N ALA A 292 -27.02 6.00 -13.94
CA ALA A 292 -28.23 5.21 -14.21
C ALA A 292 -28.01 4.20 -15.34
N THR A 293 -27.35 4.63 -16.41
CA THR A 293 -27.03 3.77 -17.57
C THR A 293 -26.04 2.68 -17.20
N ALA A 294 -24.98 3.02 -16.44
CA ALA A 294 -23.98 2.05 -15.99
C ALA A 294 -24.58 1.00 -15.05
N TYR A 295 -25.44 1.44 -14.12
CA TYR A 295 -26.20 0.58 -13.25
C TYR A 295 -27.06 -0.40 -14.06
N THR A 296 -27.89 0.14 -14.95
CA THR A 296 -28.84 -0.64 -15.76
C THR A 296 -28.11 -1.65 -16.66
N ASN A 297 -27.07 -1.22 -17.37
CA ASN A 297 -26.31 -2.12 -18.25
C ASN A 297 -25.60 -3.20 -17.45
N SER A 298 -24.89 -2.86 -16.37
CA SER A 298 -24.19 -3.85 -15.55
C SER A 298 -25.14 -4.85 -14.91
N PHE A 299 -26.31 -4.40 -14.45
CA PHE A 299 -27.33 -5.29 -13.90
C PHE A 299 -27.89 -6.20 -14.99
N ASN A 300 -28.29 -5.65 -16.14
CA ASN A 300 -28.82 -6.43 -17.26
C ASN A 300 -27.82 -7.43 -17.83
N GLU A 301 -26.54 -7.08 -17.94
CA GLU A 301 -25.47 -8.02 -18.33
C GLU A 301 -25.38 -9.20 -17.37
N THR A 302 -25.42 -8.91 -16.06
CA THR A 302 -25.40 -9.94 -15.02
C THR A 302 -26.65 -10.81 -15.09
N VAL A 303 -27.85 -10.21 -15.15
CA VAL A 303 -29.11 -10.96 -15.29
C VAL A 303 -29.14 -11.77 -16.58
N ASN A 304 -28.64 -11.25 -17.70
CA ASN A 304 -28.55 -11.98 -18.97
C ASN A 304 -27.62 -13.19 -18.86
N TYR A 305 -26.48 -13.03 -18.20
CA TYR A 305 -25.56 -14.14 -17.95
C TYR A 305 -26.25 -15.23 -17.12
N TYR A 306 -26.85 -14.89 -15.98
CA TYR A 306 -27.52 -15.85 -15.10
C TYR A 306 -28.81 -16.42 -15.72
N SER A 307 -29.46 -15.69 -16.63
CA SER A 307 -30.65 -16.18 -17.34
C SER A 307 -30.31 -17.19 -18.44
N ARG A 308 -29.07 -17.22 -18.94
CA ARG A 308 -28.66 -18.05 -20.08
C ARG A 308 -27.62 -19.12 -19.72
N ASN A 309 -27.06 -19.07 -18.54
CA ASN A 309 -26.02 -19.99 -18.10
C ASN A 309 -26.38 -20.62 -16.75
N PRO A 310 -25.99 -21.87 -16.51
CA PRO A 310 -25.99 -22.40 -15.15
C PRO A 310 -24.90 -21.71 -14.33
N VAL A 311 -25.20 -21.39 -13.08
CA VAL A 311 -24.25 -20.78 -12.15
C VAL A 311 -24.35 -21.54 -10.84
N LEU A 312 -23.39 -22.44 -10.63
CA LEU A 312 -23.38 -23.37 -9.51
C LEU A 312 -22.49 -22.84 -8.39
N GLU A 313 -23.06 -22.70 -7.19
CA GLU A 313 -22.39 -22.11 -6.03
C GLU A 313 -22.63 -22.96 -4.76
N ASN A 314 -21.87 -22.64 -3.71
CA ASN A 314 -21.99 -23.26 -2.38
C ASN A 314 -21.92 -24.79 -2.36
N LEU A 315 -21.06 -25.38 -3.21
CA LEU A 315 -20.82 -26.81 -3.23
C LEU A 315 -20.15 -27.27 -1.93
N ASP A 316 -20.77 -28.22 -1.25
CA ASP A 316 -20.19 -28.96 -0.12
C ASP A 316 -20.39 -30.47 -0.31
N ILE A 317 -19.31 -31.23 -0.15
CA ILE A 317 -19.22 -32.67 -0.41
C ILE A 317 -18.71 -33.40 0.82
N ASN A 318 -19.47 -34.41 1.26
CA ASN A 318 -19.02 -35.43 2.20
C ASN A 318 -18.86 -36.78 1.50
N ILE A 319 -18.36 -37.79 2.22
CA ILE A 319 -18.23 -39.16 1.70
C ILE A 319 -18.81 -40.17 2.69
N ILE A 320 -19.45 -41.19 2.14
CA ILE A 320 -19.89 -42.38 2.89
C ILE A 320 -19.48 -43.66 2.16
N ASN A 321 -19.46 -44.77 2.88
CA ASN A 321 -19.27 -46.10 2.30
C ASN A 321 -20.61 -46.78 1.95
N GLN A 322 -20.56 -48.01 1.42
CA GLN A 322 -21.76 -48.80 1.08
C GLN A 322 -22.69 -49.10 2.27
N ASP A 323 -22.18 -48.99 3.50
CA ASP A 323 -22.94 -49.16 4.75
C ASP A 323 -23.44 -47.82 5.33
N GLN A 324 -23.36 -46.73 4.55
CA GLN A 324 -23.71 -45.35 4.94
C GLN A 324 -22.89 -44.79 6.13
N LYS A 325 -21.65 -45.23 6.29
CA LYS A 325 -20.73 -44.74 7.34
C LYS A 325 -19.67 -43.80 6.76
N ASP A 326 -19.19 -42.85 7.57
CA ASP A 326 -18.10 -41.92 7.23
C ASP A 326 -16.69 -42.49 7.51
N THR A 327 -16.62 -43.76 7.91
CA THR A 327 -15.38 -44.49 8.18
C THR A 327 -15.28 -45.67 7.23
N PHE A 328 -14.09 -45.89 6.70
CA PHE A 328 -13.87 -46.82 5.61
C PHE A 328 -12.90 -47.92 6.01
N SER A 329 -13.01 -49.05 5.33
CA SER A 329 -11.94 -50.03 5.20
C SER A 329 -11.35 -49.98 3.79
N PRO A 330 -10.20 -50.63 3.56
CA PRO A 330 -9.76 -50.93 2.20
C PRO A 330 -10.89 -51.58 1.39
N ILE A 331 -10.90 -51.32 0.09
CA ILE A 331 -11.88 -51.78 -0.91
C ILE A 331 -13.34 -51.37 -0.66
N ASP A 332 -13.63 -50.57 0.37
CA ASP A 332 -14.92 -49.91 0.50
C ASP A 332 -15.15 -48.95 -0.65
N THR A 333 -16.38 -48.91 -1.13
CA THR A 333 -16.80 -48.00 -2.21
C THR A 333 -17.06 -46.63 -1.61
N ILE A 334 -16.58 -45.58 -2.28
CA ILE A 334 -16.77 -44.19 -1.87
C ILE A 334 -17.96 -43.63 -2.64
N TYR A 335 -18.98 -43.22 -1.89
CA TYR A 335 -20.14 -42.51 -2.40
C TYR A 335 -20.06 -41.04 -1.95
N PRO A 336 -19.94 -40.07 -2.87
CA PRO A 336 -20.02 -38.67 -2.52
C PRO A 336 -21.43 -38.29 -2.08
N VAL A 337 -21.53 -37.48 -1.04
CA VAL A 337 -22.79 -36.93 -0.55
C VAL A 337 -22.74 -35.42 -0.75
N LEU A 338 -23.53 -34.93 -1.70
CA LEU A 338 -23.76 -33.49 -1.86
C LEU A 338 -24.62 -33.03 -0.69
N THR A 339 -24.10 -32.12 0.13
CA THR A 339 -24.87 -31.57 1.26
C THR A 339 -25.41 -30.19 0.96
N HIS A 340 -24.65 -29.39 0.23
CA HIS A 340 -25.05 -28.09 -0.27
C HIS A 340 -24.62 -27.94 -1.73
N LEU A 341 -25.52 -27.41 -2.53
CA LEU A 341 -25.28 -26.96 -3.90
C LEU A 341 -26.47 -26.10 -4.30
N VAL A 342 -26.21 -24.93 -4.87
CA VAL A 342 -27.24 -24.04 -5.40
C VAL A 342 -26.94 -23.74 -6.86
N ASN A 343 -27.96 -23.80 -7.70
CA ASN A 343 -27.91 -23.22 -9.04
C ASN A 343 -28.66 -21.89 -9.05
N VAL A 344 -27.91 -20.80 -9.03
CA VAL A 344 -28.46 -19.43 -9.06
C VAL A 344 -28.73 -18.95 -10.49
N GLY A 345 -28.36 -19.73 -11.51
CA GLY A 345 -28.72 -19.51 -12.91
C GLY A 345 -30.11 -20.09 -13.25
N LYS A 346 -30.76 -19.59 -14.31
CA LYS A 346 -32.07 -20.10 -14.79
C LYS A 346 -31.99 -21.39 -15.59
N VAL A 347 -30.81 -21.69 -16.12
CA VAL A 347 -30.58 -22.90 -16.93
C VAL A 347 -30.11 -24.03 -16.01
N THR A 348 -30.57 -25.25 -16.28
CA THR A 348 -30.10 -26.46 -15.58
C THR A 348 -28.58 -26.56 -15.66
N GLY A 349 -27.93 -26.76 -14.51
CA GLY A 349 -26.50 -26.92 -14.39
C GLY A 349 -26.11 -28.38 -14.21
N LYS A 350 -24.89 -28.70 -14.62
CA LYS A 350 -24.32 -30.04 -14.51
C LYS A 350 -23.03 -29.95 -13.69
N LEU A 351 -23.05 -30.50 -12.49
CA LEU A 351 -21.88 -30.65 -11.64
C LEU A 351 -21.12 -31.90 -12.08
N THR A 352 -19.82 -31.78 -12.36
CA THR A 352 -18.95 -32.93 -12.62
C THR A 352 -18.04 -33.18 -11.43
N ILE A 353 -17.85 -34.44 -11.03
CA ILE A 353 -17.13 -34.81 -9.83
C ILE A 353 -16.19 -35.96 -10.12
N LYS A 354 -14.90 -35.79 -9.80
CA LYS A 354 -13.90 -36.87 -9.81
C LYS A 354 -12.87 -36.67 -8.71
N ILE A 355 -12.20 -37.73 -8.26
CA ILE A 355 -11.06 -37.58 -7.36
C ILE A 355 -9.81 -37.24 -8.18
N LYS A 356 -8.96 -36.34 -7.69
CA LYS A 356 -7.70 -36.00 -8.37
C LYS A 356 -6.73 -37.19 -8.33
N GLU A 357 -6.20 -37.60 -9.49
CA GLU A 357 -5.48 -38.88 -9.74
C GLU A 357 -4.22 -39.19 -8.90
N ASN A 358 -3.77 -38.31 -8.00
CA ASN A 358 -2.48 -38.49 -7.29
C ASN A 358 -2.58 -39.22 -5.93
N SER A 359 -3.74 -39.75 -5.55
CA SER A 359 -3.90 -40.39 -4.24
C SER A 359 -3.73 -41.91 -4.38
N SER A 360 -2.56 -42.45 -4.02
CA SER A 360 -2.30 -43.91 -3.97
C SER A 360 -3.29 -44.70 -3.11
N ILE A 361 -4.04 -43.98 -2.27
CA ILE A 361 -5.08 -44.45 -1.36
C ILE A 361 -6.46 -44.64 -2.03
N ILE A 362 -6.61 -44.34 -3.33
CA ILE A 362 -7.87 -44.52 -4.09
C ILE A 362 -7.63 -45.43 -5.32
N SER A 363 -8.61 -46.26 -5.64
CA SER A 363 -8.68 -47.10 -6.84
C SER A 363 -10.02 -46.92 -7.56
N ASN A 364 -10.10 -47.33 -8.84
CA ASN A 364 -11.35 -47.33 -9.64
C ASN A 364 -12.07 -45.97 -9.69
N ASN A 365 -11.31 -44.88 -9.76
CA ASN A 365 -11.83 -43.52 -9.79
C ASN A 365 -12.50 -43.21 -11.13
N GLN A 366 -13.78 -42.85 -11.10
CA GLN A 366 -14.54 -42.42 -12.28
C GLN A 366 -14.98 -40.95 -12.18
N THR A 367 -15.67 -40.45 -13.21
CA THR A 367 -16.29 -39.12 -13.19
C THR A 367 -17.80 -39.30 -13.06
N LEU A 368 -18.39 -38.66 -12.05
CA LEU A 368 -19.83 -38.59 -11.86
C LEU A 368 -20.35 -37.25 -12.33
N GLU A 369 -21.61 -37.25 -12.74
CA GLU A 369 -22.32 -36.06 -13.17
C GLU A 369 -23.65 -35.95 -12.43
N PHE A 370 -23.96 -34.74 -11.95
CA PHE A 370 -25.19 -34.46 -11.23
C PHE A 370 -25.85 -33.21 -11.80
N GLU A 371 -27.13 -33.32 -12.19
CA GLU A 371 -27.89 -32.20 -12.71
C GLU A 371 -28.69 -31.51 -11.61
N ILE A 372 -28.61 -30.18 -11.57
CA ILE A 372 -29.41 -29.35 -10.68
C ILE A 372 -30.20 -28.33 -11.53
N PRO A 373 -31.55 -28.36 -11.48
CA PRO A 373 -32.37 -27.42 -12.23
C PRO A 373 -32.00 -25.97 -11.88
N GLY A 374 -32.27 -25.06 -12.83
CA GLY A 374 -32.07 -23.64 -12.60
C GLY A 374 -32.94 -23.09 -11.47
N LEU A 375 -32.43 -22.09 -10.75
CA LEU A 375 -33.06 -21.45 -9.60
C LEU A 375 -33.49 -22.45 -8.51
N LYS A 376 -32.69 -23.49 -8.29
CA LYS A 376 -32.94 -24.48 -7.24
C LYS A 376 -31.70 -24.72 -6.39
N SER A 377 -31.94 -24.90 -5.11
CA SER A 377 -30.99 -25.48 -4.17
C SER A 377 -31.25 -26.98 -4.01
N LEU A 378 -30.21 -27.69 -3.58
CA LEU A 378 -30.35 -29.05 -3.11
C LEU A 378 -31.25 -29.07 -1.86
N ALA A 379 -32.47 -29.61 -1.99
CA ALA A 379 -33.46 -29.57 -0.91
C ALA A 379 -33.11 -30.50 0.28
N GLN A 380 -32.35 -31.56 0.02
CA GLN A 380 -31.88 -32.55 0.99
C GLN A 380 -30.53 -33.12 0.52
N PRO A 381 -29.66 -33.59 1.43
CA PRO A 381 -28.42 -34.23 1.05
C PRO A 381 -28.64 -35.38 0.05
N GLN A 382 -27.85 -35.40 -1.02
CA GLN A 382 -28.00 -36.37 -2.09
C GLN A 382 -26.74 -37.23 -2.20
N VAL A 383 -26.92 -38.53 -2.00
CA VAL A 383 -25.90 -39.55 -2.23
C VAL A 383 -25.82 -39.81 -3.72
N LEU A 384 -24.64 -39.63 -4.30
CA LEU A 384 -24.37 -39.94 -5.70
C LEU A 384 -23.94 -41.40 -5.87
N ASP A 385 -23.79 -41.83 -7.12
CA ASP A 385 -23.29 -43.17 -7.44
C ASP A 385 -21.87 -43.42 -6.90
N ALA A 386 -21.45 -44.68 -6.95
CA ALA A 386 -20.10 -45.08 -6.57
C ALA A 386 -19.07 -44.25 -7.35
N LEU A 387 -18.17 -43.53 -6.68
CA LEU A 387 -17.16 -42.72 -7.36
C LEU A 387 -15.82 -43.45 -7.52
N ALA A 388 -15.44 -44.17 -6.47
CA ALA A 388 -14.14 -44.82 -6.38
C ALA A 388 -14.16 -45.88 -5.28
N GLN A 389 -13.03 -46.52 -5.03
CA GLN A 389 -12.81 -47.42 -3.91
C GLN A 389 -11.59 -47.00 -3.10
N VAL A 390 -11.58 -47.32 -1.82
CA VAL A 390 -10.38 -47.19 -0.98
C VAL A 390 -9.37 -48.23 -1.43
N SER A 391 -8.15 -47.79 -1.75
CA SER A 391 -7.05 -48.69 -2.14
C SER A 391 -6.54 -49.48 -0.92
N THR A 392 -6.01 -50.67 -1.17
CA THR A 392 -5.27 -51.46 -0.16
C THR A 392 -3.95 -50.81 0.28
N ALA A 393 -3.51 -49.74 -0.40
CA ALA A 393 -2.38 -48.92 0.03
C ALA A 393 -2.75 -47.86 1.09
N ALA A 394 -4.04 -47.65 1.39
CA ALA A 394 -4.48 -46.70 2.41
C ALA A 394 -4.00 -47.12 3.80
N GLU A 395 -3.34 -46.22 4.53
CA GLU A 395 -2.82 -46.53 5.86
C GLU A 395 -3.94 -46.52 6.93
N PRO A 396 -3.99 -47.54 7.80
CA PRO A 396 -5.04 -47.66 8.81
C PRO A 396 -4.85 -46.64 9.94
N ASP A 397 -5.97 -46.19 10.50
CA ASP A 397 -6.08 -45.17 11.55
C ASP A 397 -5.43 -43.82 11.18
N THR A 398 -5.30 -43.53 9.88
CA THR A 398 -4.83 -42.23 9.37
C THR A 398 -5.97 -41.43 8.76
N LYS A 399 -5.87 -40.10 8.86
CA LYS A 399 -6.74 -39.16 8.14
C LYS A 399 -6.04 -38.78 6.85
N SER A 400 -6.59 -39.17 5.72
CA SER A 400 -6.06 -38.80 4.41
C SER A 400 -6.95 -37.73 3.78
N GLU A 401 -6.34 -36.66 3.26
CA GLU A 401 -7.06 -35.66 2.48
C GLU A 401 -7.20 -36.13 1.03
N ILE A 402 -8.43 -36.22 0.53
CA ILE A 402 -8.73 -36.43 -0.88
C ILE A 402 -9.29 -35.13 -1.47
N ILE A 403 -8.87 -34.84 -2.70
CA ILE A 403 -9.32 -33.65 -3.43
C ILE A 403 -10.31 -34.08 -4.50
N PHE A 404 -11.55 -33.66 -4.33
CA PHE A 404 -12.58 -33.72 -5.35
C PHE A 404 -12.37 -32.57 -6.33
N GLN A 405 -12.11 -32.91 -7.58
CA GLN A 405 -12.07 -31.96 -8.68
C GLN A 405 -13.47 -31.84 -9.26
N THR A 406 -13.99 -30.60 -9.26
CA THR A 406 -15.28 -30.28 -9.87
C THR A 406 -15.18 -29.09 -10.81
N ASN A 407 -16.19 -28.88 -11.66
CA ASN A 407 -16.29 -27.70 -12.51
C ASN A 407 -16.67 -26.41 -11.77
N VAL A 408 -16.95 -26.47 -10.46
CA VAL A 408 -17.30 -25.30 -9.62
C VAL A 408 -16.20 -24.96 -8.60
N GLY A 409 -15.16 -25.79 -8.50
CA GLY A 409 -14.06 -25.63 -7.56
C GLY A 409 -13.60 -26.95 -6.94
N ASN A 410 -12.39 -26.98 -6.40
CA ASN A 410 -11.89 -28.17 -5.74
C ASN A 410 -12.43 -28.26 -4.30
N GLN A 411 -12.93 -29.43 -3.90
CA GLN A 411 -13.37 -29.70 -2.53
C GLN A 411 -12.40 -30.65 -1.83
N LYS A 412 -12.07 -30.35 -0.58
CA LYS A 412 -11.19 -31.18 0.25
C LYS A 412 -12.04 -31.99 1.21
N VAL A 413 -11.88 -33.30 1.20
CA VAL A 413 -12.63 -34.21 2.07
C VAL A 413 -11.65 -35.14 2.79
N ILE A 414 -11.97 -35.48 4.03
CA ILE A 414 -11.14 -36.37 4.85
C ILE A 414 -11.64 -37.80 4.74
N LEU A 415 -10.80 -38.68 4.22
CA LEU A 415 -10.97 -40.13 4.25
C LEU A 415 -10.39 -40.70 5.55
N LYS A 416 -11.21 -41.43 6.31
CA LYS A 416 -10.82 -42.09 7.56
C LYS A 416 -10.83 -43.62 7.37
N THR A 417 -9.67 -44.20 7.12
CA THR A 417 -9.55 -45.67 7.05
C THR A 417 -9.31 -46.22 8.46
N LEU A 418 -10.23 -46.99 9.03
CA LEU A 418 -10.12 -47.47 10.42
C LEU A 418 -9.75 -48.94 10.50
N TRP A 419 -8.74 -49.24 11.32
CA TRP A 419 -8.27 -50.60 11.58
C TRP A 419 -9.39 -51.49 12.13
N ASN A 420 -10.11 -50.98 13.12
CA ASN A 420 -11.16 -51.74 13.79
C ASN A 420 -12.32 -52.08 12.84
N GLN A 421 -12.65 -51.17 11.93
CA GLN A 421 -13.67 -51.40 10.91
C GLN A 421 -13.22 -52.48 9.93
N THR A 422 -11.94 -52.49 9.54
CA THR A 422 -11.35 -53.51 8.68
C THR A 422 -11.41 -54.91 9.31
N VAL A 423 -11.06 -55.03 10.60
CA VAL A 423 -11.13 -56.30 11.33
C VAL A 423 -12.56 -56.83 11.42
N LYS A 424 -13.54 -55.95 11.69
CA LYS A 424 -14.96 -56.32 11.72
C LYS A 424 -15.45 -56.82 10.35
N GLN A 425 -15.08 -56.14 9.27
CA GLN A 425 -15.52 -56.52 7.93
C GLN A 425 -14.95 -57.88 7.48
N VAL A 426 -13.76 -58.30 7.92
CA VAL A 426 -13.30 -59.70 7.65
C VAL A 426 -14.31 -60.74 8.16
N ALA A 427 -15.04 -60.46 9.24
CA ALA A 427 -16.02 -61.37 9.80
C ALA A 427 -17.42 -61.26 9.17
N GLN A 428 -17.68 -60.19 8.40
CA GLN A 428 -19.03 -59.83 7.94
C GLN A 428 -19.17 -59.83 6.40
N ASP A 429 -18.06 -59.75 5.68
CA ASP A 429 -18.05 -59.52 4.23
C ASP A 429 -18.03 -60.84 3.41
N SER A 430 -18.17 -60.72 2.09
CA SER A 430 -18.07 -61.81 1.11
C SER A 430 -16.71 -62.50 1.11
N ALA A 431 -16.66 -63.79 0.77
CA ALA A 431 -15.43 -64.59 0.81
C ALA A 431 -14.25 -64.02 0.01
N ASP A 432 -14.53 -63.32 -1.10
CA ASP A 432 -13.47 -62.69 -1.90
C ASP A 432 -12.95 -61.40 -1.28
N ARG A 433 -13.84 -60.56 -0.72
CA ARG A 433 -13.42 -59.36 0.04
C ARG A 433 -12.66 -59.76 1.31
N GLN A 434 -13.08 -60.82 2.00
CA GLN A 434 -12.38 -61.36 3.16
C GLN A 434 -10.90 -61.67 2.86
N LYS A 435 -10.58 -62.31 1.72
CA LYS A 435 -9.18 -62.63 1.36
C LYS A 435 -8.33 -61.37 1.25
N ILE A 436 -8.85 -60.32 0.62
CA ILE A 436 -8.14 -59.05 0.42
C ILE A 436 -7.93 -58.35 1.76
N LEU A 437 -8.99 -58.25 2.58
CA LEU A 437 -8.92 -57.64 3.91
C LEU A 437 -7.95 -58.41 4.83
N VAL A 438 -7.93 -59.74 4.77
CA VAL A 438 -6.97 -60.59 5.51
C VAL A 438 -5.54 -60.31 5.09
N GLN A 439 -5.27 -60.18 3.80
CA GLN A 439 -3.94 -59.80 3.30
C GLN A 439 -3.53 -58.41 3.79
N TYR A 440 -4.46 -57.45 3.76
CA TYR A 440 -4.24 -56.11 4.30
C TYR A 440 -3.90 -56.12 5.80
N LEU A 441 -4.68 -56.84 6.61
CA LEU A 441 -4.40 -56.99 8.04
C LEU A 441 -3.02 -57.63 8.27
N SER A 442 -2.72 -58.70 7.56
CA SER A 442 -1.44 -59.42 7.64
C SER A 442 -0.27 -58.50 7.31
N PHE A 443 -0.37 -57.74 6.20
CA PHE A 443 0.64 -56.78 5.79
C PHE A 443 0.92 -55.70 6.83
N HIS A 444 -0.11 -55.09 7.40
CA HIS A 444 0.05 -54.03 8.40
C HIS A 444 0.55 -54.55 9.75
N LEU A 445 0.15 -55.76 10.17
CA LEU A 445 0.74 -56.43 11.33
C LEU A 445 2.23 -56.74 11.12
N GLY A 446 2.62 -57.13 9.90
CA GLY A 446 4.02 -57.34 9.54
C GLY A 446 4.84 -56.05 9.58
N LYS A 447 4.33 -54.98 8.96
CA LYS A 447 4.94 -53.63 9.03
C LYS A 447 5.07 -53.14 10.47
N GLU A 448 4.06 -53.36 11.32
CA GLU A 448 4.13 -53.03 12.74
C GLU A 448 5.28 -53.79 13.42
N MET A 449 5.35 -55.11 13.24
CA MET A 449 6.40 -55.94 13.81
C MET A 449 7.80 -55.54 13.32
N GLU A 450 7.97 -55.26 12.03
CA GLU A 450 9.21 -54.71 11.48
C GLU A 450 9.60 -53.36 12.09
N ASN A 451 8.62 -52.48 12.30
CA ASN A 451 8.86 -51.19 12.91
C ASN A 451 9.21 -51.29 14.41
N MET A 452 8.76 -52.33 15.10
CA MET A 452 9.12 -52.65 16.49
C MET A 452 10.51 -53.29 16.62
N LYS A 453 10.98 -54.00 15.58
CA LYS A 453 12.31 -54.65 15.53
C LYS A 453 13.50 -53.66 15.49
N LYS A 454 13.27 -52.40 15.11
CA LYS A 454 14.34 -51.39 15.00
C LYS A 454 14.94 -51.05 16.37
N LEU A 455 16.28 -51.08 16.47
CA LEU A 455 17.05 -50.83 17.69
C LEU A 455 16.58 -49.57 18.45
N PHE A 456 16.48 -49.67 19.78
CA PHE A 456 16.11 -48.60 20.73
C PHE A 456 14.63 -48.19 20.82
N LYS A 457 13.68 -48.97 20.29
CA LYS A 457 12.25 -48.69 20.51
C LYS A 457 11.66 -49.44 21.72
N LYS A 458 10.80 -48.77 22.48
CA LYS A 458 9.98 -49.36 23.54
C LYS A 458 9.08 -50.45 22.93
N ASN A 459 9.10 -51.66 23.48
CA ASN A 459 8.21 -52.75 23.09
C ASN A 459 6.76 -52.37 23.43
N LYS A 460 6.02 -51.83 22.46
CA LYS A 460 4.63 -51.38 22.64
C LYS A 460 3.67 -52.53 22.86
N TYR A 461 3.94 -53.73 22.32
CA TYR A 461 3.11 -54.91 22.59
C TYR A 461 3.05 -55.27 24.08
N LYS A 462 4.10 -54.97 24.85
CA LYS A 462 4.11 -55.19 26.30
C LYS A 462 3.58 -53.99 27.08
N SER A 463 3.90 -52.78 26.63
CA SER A 463 3.73 -51.58 27.44
C SER A 463 2.47 -50.76 27.16
N GLU A 464 1.97 -50.82 25.92
CA GLU A 464 0.79 -50.09 25.43
C GLU A 464 0.06 -50.94 24.37
N PRO A 465 -0.34 -52.19 24.71
CA PRO A 465 -0.89 -53.14 23.74
C PRO A 465 -2.11 -52.59 23.00
N GLU A 466 -2.97 -51.81 23.65
CA GLU A 466 -4.16 -51.17 23.09
C GLU A 466 -3.86 -50.17 21.96
N ASN A 467 -2.64 -49.62 21.90
CA ASN A 467 -2.21 -48.72 20.84
C ASN A 467 -1.60 -49.44 19.63
N THR A 468 -1.42 -50.76 19.71
CA THR A 468 -0.89 -51.59 18.61
C THR A 468 -2.01 -52.17 17.76
N PHE A 469 -1.76 -52.40 16.48
CA PHE A 469 -2.69 -53.09 15.58
C PHE A 469 -3.00 -54.51 16.06
N ALA A 470 -2.02 -55.23 16.63
CA ALA A 470 -2.24 -56.53 17.24
C ALA A 470 -3.22 -56.47 18.43
N GLY A 471 -3.04 -55.51 19.36
CA GLY A 471 -3.93 -55.34 20.50
C GLY A 471 -5.32 -54.85 20.08
N LYS A 472 -5.41 -53.90 19.15
CA LYS A 472 -6.69 -53.45 18.58
C LYS A 472 -7.45 -54.58 17.91
N LEU A 473 -6.76 -55.46 17.18
CA LEU A 473 -7.38 -56.65 16.57
C LEU A 473 -7.97 -57.57 17.64
N VAL A 474 -7.22 -57.87 18.70
CA VAL A 474 -7.70 -58.70 19.82
C VAL A 474 -8.90 -58.06 20.53
N LEU A 475 -8.86 -56.74 20.76
CA LEU A 475 -9.99 -56.02 21.36
C LEU A 475 -11.24 -56.11 20.48
N VAL A 476 -11.10 -55.92 19.17
CA VAL A 476 -12.22 -56.07 18.23
C VAL A 476 -12.72 -57.51 18.23
N TYR A 477 -11.84 -58.51 18.16
CA TYR A 477 -12.20 -59.92 18.21
C TYR A 477 -13.06 -60.26 19.44
N GLN A 478 -12.66 -59.76 20.61
CA GLN A 478 -13.41 -59.95 21.86
C GLN A 478 -14.79 -59.28 21.84
N SER A 479 -14.99 -58.24 21.02
CA SER A 479 -16.30 -57.60 20.85
C SER A 479 -17.22 -58.28 19.82
N LEU A 480 -16.70 -59.18 18.98
CA LEU A 480 -17.48 -59.89 17.96
C LEU A 480 -18.37 -60.98 18.55
N THR A 481 -19.47 -61.29 17.87
CA THR A 481 -20.35 -62.42 18.18
C THR A 481 -19.66 -63.77 17.95
N PRO A 482 -20.16 -64.89 18.53
CA PRO A 482 -19.56 -66.21 18.31
C PRO A 482 -19.47 -66.63 16.84
N ALA A 483 -20.45 -66.27 16.01
CA ALA A 483 -20.47 -66.59 14.59
C ALA A 483 -19.38 -65.80 13.82
N GLU A 484 -19.27 -64.50 14.09
CA GLU A 484 -18.23 -63.63 13.50
C GLU A 484 -16.82 -64.08 13.91
N ARG A 485 -16.63 -64.48 15.18
CA ARG A 485 -15.37 -65.04 15.66
C ARG A 485 -14.99 -66.33 14.93
N ALA A 486 -15.96 -67.20 14.63
CA ALA A 486 -15.72 -68.43 13.88
C ALA A 486 -15.20 -68.13 12.46
N ILE A 487 -15.78 -67.13 11.79
CA ILE A 487 -15.31 -66.69 10.47
C ILE A 487 -13.88 -66.14 10.56
N LEU A 488 -13.62 -65.27 11.53
CA LEU A 488 -12.29 -64.67 11.70
C LEU A 488 -11.22 -65.73 12.07
N ASN A 489 -11.59 -66.77 12.84
CA ASN A 489 -10.72 -67.91 13.18
C ASN A 489 -10.29 -68.72 11.94
N ASN A 490 -11.16 -68.88 10.94
CA ASN A 490 -10.81 -69.57 9.69
C ASN A 490 -9.64 -68.88 8.96
N HIS A 491 -9.46 -67.58 9.20
CA HIS A 491 -8.39 -66.78 8.61
C HIS A 491 -7.19 -66.54 9.54
N GLN A 492 -7.21 -67.09 10.77
CA GLN A 492 -6.17 -66.86 11.78
C GLN A 492 -4.76 -67.00 11.19
N LYS A 493 -4.47 -68.16 10.57
CA LYS A 493 -3.12 -68.49 10.06
C LYS A 493 -2.63 -67.44 9.07
N SER A 494 -3.50 -66.97 8.17
CA SER A 494 -3.19 -65.99 7.13
C SER A 494 -3.00 -64.58 7.71
N ILE A 495 -3.83 -64.19 8.68
CA ILE A 495 -3.73 -62.88 9.35
C ILE A 495 -2.41 -62.77 10.13
N VAL A 496 -2.08 -63.77 10.95
CA VAL A 496 -0.88 -63.71 11.80
C VAL A 496 0.42 -64.02 11.05
N GLN A 497 0.34 -64.52 9.81
CA GLN A 497 1.51 -64.83 8.99
C GLN A 497 2.41 -63.62 8.77
N GLY A 498 1.84 -62.43 8.63
CA GLY A 498 2.60 -61.20 8.40
C GLY A 498 3.54 -60.82 9.56
N ILE A 499 3.24 -61.23 10.79
CA ILE A 499 4.12 -61.01 11.95
C ILE A 499 5.45 -61.79 11.80
N GLY A 500 5.43 -62.89 11.04
CA GLY A 500 6.59 -63.73 10.79
C GLY A 500 6.90 -64.74 11.90
N LYS A 501 7.89 -65.59 11.63
CA LYS A 501 8.34 -66.63 12.56
C LYS A 501 9.10 -66.06 13.75
N ARG A 502 9.10 -66.82 14.85
CA ARG A 502 9.88 -66.46 16.04
C ARG A 502 11.38 -66.47 15.72
N PRO A 503 12.13 -65.40 16.03
CA PRO A 503 13.60 -65.43 15.88
C PRO A 503 14.23 -66.51 16.77
N THR A 504 15.09 -67.35 16.18
CA THR A 504 15.68 -68.53 16.84
C THR A 504 17.08 -68.30 17.43
N ASN A 505 17.77 -67.22 17.04
CA ASN A 505 19.14 -66.96 17.52
C ASN A 505 19.16 -66.60 19.02
N PHE A 506 19.98 -67.33 19.78
CA PHE A 506 20.11 -67.21 21.24
C PHE A 506 20.75 -65.88 21.69
N ILE A 507 21.54 -65.24 20.83
CA ILE A 507 22.18 -63.95 21.07
C ILE A 507 21.86 -63.06 19.88
N CYS A 508 20.80 -62.26 19.96
CA CYS A 508 20.62 -61.16 19.02
C CYS A 508 19.90 -60.00 19.71
N ILE A 509 20.64 -58.93 19.95
CA ILE A 509 20.13 -57.66 20.43
C ILE A 509 19.51 -56.96 19.21
N GLY A 510 18.19 -56.73 19.23
CA GLY A 510 17.47 -56.13 18.09
C GLY A 510 16.87 -57.12 17.08
N CYS A 511 16.83 -58.44 17.35
CA CYS A 511 16.15 -59.40 16.45
C CYS A 511 14.62 -59.40 16.51
N GLY A 512 14.02 -58.69 17.48
CA GLY A 512 12.57 -58.70 17.68
C GLY A 512 12.02 -59.87 18.50
N LYS A 513 12.85 -60.70 19.14
CA LYS A 513 12.36 -61.88 19.88
C LYS A 513 11.45 -61.50 21.05
N ALA A 514 11.80 -60.45 21.80
CA ALA A 514 10.99 -59.97 22.92
C ALA A 514 9.66 -59.37 22.46
N GLU A 515 9.67 -58.66 21.32
CA GLU A 515 8.51 -58.07 20.66
C GLU A 515 7.58 -59.17 20.15
N TRP A 516 8.13 -60.19 19.47
CA TRP A 516 7.38 -61.35 19.02
C TRP A 516 6.76 -62.13 20.19
N ASP A 517 7.53 -62.39 21.26
CA ASP A 517 7.02 -63.09 22.45
C ASP A 517 5.91 -62.28 23.15
N SER A 518 5.97 -60.94 23.07
CA SER A 518 4.93 -60.05 23.60
C SER A 518 3.68 -60.03 22.72
N ALA A 519 3.84 -59.96 21.39
CA ALA A 519 2.73 -60.09 20.45
C ALA A 519 2.04 -61.47 20.59
N GLN A 520 2.80 -62.55 20.78
CA GLN A 520 2.25 -63.89 21.04
C GLN A 520 1.40 -63.92 22.32
N LYS A 521 1.77 -63.17 23.36
CA LYS A 521 0.95 -63.05 24.59
C LYS A 521 -0.37 -62.34 24.32
N ILE A 522 -0.38 -61.31 23.48
CA ILE A 522 -1.61 -60.62 23.06
C ILE A 522 -2.55 -61.61 22.34
N PHE A 523 -2.08 -62.28 21.28
CA PHE A 523 -2.92 -63.20 20.51
C PHE A 523 -3.38 -64.44 21.30
N LYS A 524 -2.63 -64.88 22.31
CA LYS A 524 -3.06 -65.97 23.22
C LYS A 524 -4.34 -65.64 23.99
N GLN A 525 -4.65 -64.37 24.21
CA GLN A 525 -5.88 -63.95 24.90
C GLN A 525 -7.15 -64.38 24.15
N ILE A 526 -7.04 -64.61 22.84
CA ILE A 526 -8.13 -65.07 21.97
C ILE A 526 -7.90 -66.49 21.45
N GLY A 527 -6.97 -67.24 22.06
CA GLY A 527 -6.64 -68.61 21.64
C GLY A 527 -5.81 -68.71 20.36
N TRP A 528 -5.28 -67.60 19.83
CA TRP A 528 -4.50 -67.60 18.59
C TRP A 528 -3.00 -67.83 18.84
N SER A 529 -2.36 -68.54 17.91
CA SER A 529 -0.92 -68.80 17.91
C SER A 529 -0.23 -68.14 16.71
N LEU A 530 0.88 -67.45 16.96
CA LEU A 530 1.75 -66.91 15.91
C LEU A 530 2.57 -68.03 15.24
N PRO A 531 3.09 -67.82 14.02
CA PRO A 531 3.91 -68.80 13.31
C PRO A 531 5.18 -69.13 14.08
N ARG A 532 5.43 -70.41 14.35
CA ARG A 532 6.67 -70.86 15.02
C ARG A 532 7.83 -70.97 14.05
#